data_AF-A0A6I5CBZ1-F1
#
_entry.id   AF-A0A6I5CBZ1-F1
#
_cell.length_a   1.000
_cell.length_b   1.000
_cell.length_c   1.000
_cell.angle_alpha   90.00
_cell.angle_beta   90.00
_cell.angle_gamma   90.00
#
_symmetry.space_group_name_H-M   'P 1'
#
loop_
_entity.id
_entity.type
_entity.pdbx_description
1 polymer ?
#
loop_
_entity_poly.entity_id
_entity_poly.type
_entity_poly.pdbx_seq_one_letter_code
_entity_poly.pdbx_strand_id
1 'polypeptide(L)'
;MCVTGDAHDHRAAGPADEQAPFATLLEDSAADLYENAPCGYLSTLLDGQIAKVNKTLLDWLGYRREDLVGRRRFSDLLTVGGKLYHETHFAPLLSLQGGVGGIALELKAADGSRLPVLVTSTVKTGDDGQPLLIRTTVTDARDRRAYETELLRARQEADRERDRLKVLAATLQRTLLPPSLDDVPGLDVAAHYHIASIDEVGGDFYDLFPLAHGTWGLFLGDVCGKGAAAAAVTSLARYTLRAAAVYDPDPAAVLGNLNTVLNHEYHGTDPRFCTVIFGLLTPDGDEGAFQITLASGGHPPAVLMRADGSADYLPTPGGQLIGVLSDAHIATTTVRLDPGDTLLLYTDGLTEAHTDRSGGRYGDEALLDLARSLAPATASG
;
A
#
# COMPACT_ATOMS: atom_id res chain seq x y z
N MET A 1 75.90 42.88 -38.97
CA MET A 1 76.13 41.49 -39.42
C MET A 1 75.12 40.62 -38.70
N CYS A 2 74.33 39.85 -39.47
CA CYS A 2 73.49 38.70 -39.08
C CYS A 2 72.37 39.01 -38.06
N VAL A 3 71.19 39.45 -38.51
CA VAL A 3 70.07 38.71 -39.15
C VAL A 3 69.18 37.99 -38.12
N THR A 4 67.96 38.50 -38.12
CA THR A 4 66.76 38.23 -37.32
C THR A 4 66.21 36.82 -37.50
N GLY A 5 65.73 36.22 -36.41
CA GLY A 5 65.05 34.93 -36.41
C GLY A 5 63.68 35.01 -37.06
N ASP A 6 63.44 34.10 -38.01
CA ASP A 6 62.19 33.95 -38.75
C ASP A 6 61.07 33.40 -37.88
N ALA A 7 59.91 34.01 -38.03
CA ALA A 7 58.64 33.60 -37.44
C ALA A 7 58.13 32.32 -38.12
N HIS A 8 57.70 31.35 -37.32
CA HIS A 8 56.96 30.18 -37.78
C HIS A 8 55.60 30.60 -38.38
N ASP A 9 55.53 30.64 -39.70
CA ASP A 9 54.28 30.69 -40.46
C ASP A 9 53.73 29.26 -40.62
N HIS A 10 52.93 28.81 -39.65
CA HIS A 10 52.11 27.62 -39.78
C HIS A 10 50.99 27.90 -40.79
N ARG A 11 51.28 27.73 -42.08
CA ARG A 11 50.25 27.52 -43.10
C ARG A 11 49.43 26.29 -42.73
N ALA A 12 48.19 26.53 -42.36
CA ALA A 12 47.14 25.53 -42.25
C ALA A 12 46.98 24.81 -43.61
N ALA A 13 47.56 23.62 -43.73
CA ALA A 13 47.06 22.60 -44.64
C ALA A 13 45.85 21.97 -43.94
N GLY A 14 44.64 22.27 -44.45
CA GLY A 14 43.39 21.76 -43.88
C GLY A 14 43.31 20.23 -43.93
N PRO A 15 42.48 19.60 -43.08
CA PRO A 15 42.29 18.16 -43.07
C PRO A 15 41.39 17.79 -44.26
N ALA A 16 41.99 17.61 -45.43
CA ALA A 16 41.35 17.01 -46.58
C ALA A 16 41.93 15.59 -46.75
N ASP A 17 41.60 14.66 -45.84
CA ASP A 17 41.73 13.22 -46.15
C ASP A 17 41.05 12.23 -45.18
N GLU A 18 40.57 12.64 -44.00
CA GLU A 18 39.93 11.70 -43.06
C GLU A 18 38.44 11.39 -43.34
N GLN A 19 37.79 12.13 -44.25
CA GLN A 19 36.39 11.88 -44.65
C GLN A 19 36.24 10.82 -45.76
N ALA A 20 37.31 10.50 -46.50
CA ALA A 20 37.26 9.62 -47.65
C ALA A 20 36.94 8.14 -47.32
N PRO A 21 37.46 7.52 -46.23
CA PRO A 21 37.19 6.12 -45.91
C PRO A 21 35.78 5.90 -45.33
N PHE A 22 35.24 6.89 -44.61
CA PHE A 22 33.90 6.84 -44.02
C PHE A 22 32.80 7.06 -45.07
N ALA A 23 33.07 7.90 -46.09
CA ALA A 23 32.14 8.13 -47.19
C ALA A 23 31.97 6.89 -48.08
N THR A 24 33.03 6.14 -48.34
CA THR A 24 32.98 4.90 -49.15
C THR A 24 32.27 3.75 -48.43
N LEU A 25 32.28 3.72 -47.09
CA LEU A 25 31.47 2.79 -46.28
C LEU A 25 29.97 3.09 -46.32
N LEU A 26 29.56 4.27 -46.80
CA LEU A 26 28.16 4.72 -46.90
C LEU A 26 27.63 4.71 -48.35
N GLU A 27 28.43 4.25 -49.32
CA GLU A 27 28.04 4.10 -50.73
C GLU A 27 27.21 2.82 -50.98
N ASP A 28 26.21 2.56 -50.14
CA ASP A 28 25.30 1.45 -50.39
C ASP A 28 24.36 1.80 -51.53
N SER A 29 24.25 0.90 -52.51
CA SER A 29 23.22 1.05 -53.54
C SER A 29 21.82 1.01 -52.92
N ALA A 30 20.85 1.72 -53.51
CA ALA A 30 19.46 1.66 -53.03
C ALA A 30 18.87 0.23 -53.01
N ALA A 31 19.43 -0.68 -53.84
CA ALA A 31 19.09 -2.09 -53.81
C ALA A 31 19.65 -2.79 -52.57
N ASP A 32 20.89 -2.50 -52.19
CA ASP A 32 21.52 -3.07 -50.99
C ASP A 32 20.81 -2.60 -49.72
N LEU A 33 20.60 -1.29 -49.59
CA LEU A 33 19.83 -0.69 -48.48
C LEU A 33 18.43 -1.31 -48.33
N TYR A 34 17.78 -1.68 -49.44
CA TYR A 34 16.49 -2.35 -49.43
C TYR A 34 16.60 -3.81 -48.99
N GLU A 35 17.51 -4.57 -49.60
CA GLU A 35 17.67 -6.01 -49.38
C GLU A 35 18.14 -6.32 -47.96
N ASN A 36 19.09 -5.54 -47.43
CA ASN A 36 19.74 -5.75 -46.13
C ASN A 36 19.24 -4.80 -45.04
N ALA A 37 18.10 -4.12 -45.25
CA ALA A 37 17.49 -3.28 -44.22
C ALA A 37 17.32 -4.05 -42.91
N PRO A 38 17.53 -3.44 -41.72
CA PRO A 38 17.33 -4.08 -40.42
C PRO A 38 15.85 -4.30 -40.07
N CYS A 39 14.97 -4.22 -41.07
CA CYS A 39 13.54 -4.51 -40.96
C CYS A 39 13.11 -5.32 -42.19
N GLY A 40 12.06 -6.12 -42.01
CA GLY A 40 11.37 -6.70 -43.14
C GLY A 40 10.68 -5.62 -43.94
N TYR A 41 10.76 -5.71 -45.27
CA TYR A 41 10.14 -4.76 -46.17
C TYR A 41 9.45 -5.50 -47.31
N LEU A 42 8.17 -5.19 -47.53
CA LEU A 42 7.45 -5.69 -48.69
C LEU A 42 6.64 -4.59 -49.37
N SER A 43 6.27 -4.82 -50.61
CA SER A 43 5.29 -4.01 -51.33
C SER A 43 4.24 -4.92 -51.92
N THR A 44 2.98 -4.53 -51.78
CA THR A 44 1.84 -5.25 -52.35
C THR A 44 1.08 -4.39 -53.35
N LEU A 45 0.43 -5.05 -54.29
CA LEU A 45 -0.62 -4.43 -55.09
C LEU A 45 -1.83 -4.12 -54.20
N LEU A 46 -2.78 -3.33 -54.69
CA LEU A 46 -3.96 -2.94 -53.91
C LEU A 46 -4.87 -4.11 -53.53
N ASP A 47 -4.79 -5.22 -54.26
CA ASP A 47 -5.48 -6.47 -53.92
C ASP A 47 -4.74 -7.31 -52.85
N GLY A 48 -3.58 -6.82 -52.39
CA GLY A 48 -2.74 -7.45 -51.38
C GLY A 48 -1.73 -8.46 -51.94
N GLN A 49 -1.65 -8.69 -53.26
CA GLN A 49 -0.64 -9.57 -53.85
C GLN A 49 0.77 -9.00 -53.65
N ILE A 50 1.71 -9.83 -53.19
CA ILE A 50 3.08 -9.40 -52.91
C ILE A 50 3.81 -9.15 -54.23
N ALA A 51 4.22 -7.90 -54.47
CA ALA A 51 4.97 -7.48 -55.65
C ALA A 51 6.49 -7.41 -55.41
N LYS A 52 6.92 -7.10 -54.18
CA LYS A 52 8.34 -7.05 -53.80
C LYS A 52 8.52 -7.43 -52.33
N VAL A 53 9.63 -8.09 -52.01
CA VAL A 53 10.03 -8.42 -50.63
C VAL A 53 11.56 -8.45 -50.52
N ASN A 54 12.09 -7.88 -49.43
CA ASN A 54 13.52 -7.86 -49.16
C ASN A 54 14.04 -9.17 -48.56
N LYS A 55 15.35 -9.37 -48.65
CA LYS A 55 16.03 -10.54 -48.09
C LYS A 55 15.80 -10.70 -46.59
N THR A 56 15.86 -9.63 -45.79
CA THR A 56 15.62 -9.70 -44.33
C THR A 56 14.31 -10.39 -43.98
N LEU A 57 13.19 -10.03 -44.63
CA LEU A 57 11.89 -10.67 -44.34
C LEU A 57 11.81 -12.11 -44.85
N LEU A 58 12.46 -12.41 -45.99
CA LEU A 58 12.54 -13.77 -46.51
C LEU A 58 13.29 -14.69 -45.53
N ASP A 59 14.41 -14.22 -45.00
CA ASP A 59 15.25 -14.95 -44.05
C ASP A 59 14.48 -15.18 -42.73
N TRP A 60 13.76 -14.17 -42.21
CA TRP A 60 12.94 -14.32 -41.00
C TRP A 60 11.81 -15.35 -41.15
N LEU A 61 11.19 -15.42 -42.33
CA LEU A 61 10.03 -16.29 -42.57
C LEU A 61 10.39 -17.63 -43.22
N GLY A 62 11.64 -17.83 -43.63
CA GLY A 62 12.11 -19.06 -44.29
C GLY A 62 11.51 -19.31 -45.67
N TYR A 63 11.06 -18.27 -46.39
CA TYR A 63 10.55 -18.39 -47.75
C TYR A 63 11.61 -18.02 -48.78
N ARG A 64 11.54 -18.61 -49.97
CA ARG A 64 12.28 -18.10 -51.14
C ARG A 64 11.43 -17.02 -51.81
N ARG A 65 12.07 -16.05 -52.47
CA ARG A 65 11.37 -14.93 -53.12
C ARG A 65 10.27 -15.39 -54.09
N GLU A 66 10.54 -16.45 -54.86
CA GLU A 66 9.62 -17.06 -55.81
C GLU A 66 8.41 -17.74 -55.17
N ASP A 67 8.46 -18.05 -53.87
CA ASP A 67 7.34 -18.65 -53.13
C ASP A 67 6.29 -17.58 -52.74
N LEU A 68 6.70 -16.30 -52.71
CA LEU A 68 5.87 -15.17 -52.26
C LEU A 68 5.47 -14.23 -53.40
N VAL A 69 6.45 -13.72 -54.16
CA VAL A 69 6.25 -12.65 -55.15
C VAL A 69 5.36 -13.16 -56.29
N GLY A 70 4.25 -12.45 -56.53
CA GLY A 70 3.25 -12.80 -57.53
C GLY A 70 2.42 -14.05 -57.21
N ARG A 71 2.64 -14.71 -56.06
CA ARG A 71 1.95 -15.97 -55.71
C ARG A 71 1.08 -15.89 -54.46
N ARG A 72 1.49 -15.10 -53.47
CA ARG A 72 0.79 -14.96 -52.20
C ARG A 72 0.35 -13.53 -51.95
N ARG A 73 -0.69 -13.38 -51.15
CA ARG A 73 -1.11 -12.11 -50.57
C ARG A 73 -0.43 -11.90 -49.23
N PHE A 74 -0.31 -10.64 -48.80
CA PHE A 74 0.20 -10.33 -47.46
C PHE A 74 -0.62 -11.03 -46.36
N SER A 75 -1.95 -11.07 -46.51
CA SER A 75 -2.83 -11.75 -45.55
C SER A 75 -2.64 -13.27 -45.48
N ASP A 76 -2.04 -13.90 -46.49
CA ASP A 76 -1.69 -15.33 -46.47
C ASP A 76 -0.47 -15.60 -45.57
N LEU A 77 0.29 -14.56 -45.21
CA LEU A 77 1.38 -14.63 -44.24
C LEU A 77 0.89 -14.42 -42.81
N LEU A 78 -0.38 -14.09 -42.57
CA LEU A 78 -0.91 -13.84 -41.23
C LEU A 78 -1.50 -15.11 -40.61
N THR A 79 -1.55 -15.16 -39.27
CA THR A 79 -2.40 -16.13 -38.57
C THR A 79 -3.88 -15.91 -38.89
N VAL A 80 -4.75 -16.87 -38.55
CA VAL A 80 -6.21 -16.75 -38.79
C VAL A 80 -6.78 -15.48 -38.13
N GLY A 81 -6.41 -15.21 -36.88
CA GLY A 81 -6.82 -13.99 -36.18
C GLY A 81 -6.20 -12.73 -36.79
N GLY A 82 -4.93 -12.80 -37.19
CA GLY A 82 -4.25 -11.69 -37.88
C GLY A 82 -4.90 -11.34 -39.21
N LYS A 83 -5.34 -12.34 -39.99
CA LYS A 83 -6.06 -12.16 -41.25
C LYS A 83 -7.40 -11.46 -41.02
N LEU A 84 -8.17 -11.90 -40.02
CA LEU A 84 -9.44 -11.26 -39.66
C LEU A 84 -9.25 -9.81 -39.25
N TYR A 85 -8.28 -9.52 -38.36
CA TYR A 85 -7.95 -8.15 -37.96
C TYR A 85 -7.50 -7.30 -39.16
N HIS A 86 -6.69 -7.89 -40.05
CA HIS A 86 -6.23 -7.21 -41.24
C HIS A 86 -7.39 -6.80 -42.16
N GLU A 87 -8.33 -7.70 -42.43
CA GLU A 87 -9.48 -7.44 -43.30
C GLU A 87 -10.49 -6.47 -42.67
N THR A 88 -10.70 -6.54 -41.36
CA THR A 88 -11.74 -5.77 -40.66
C THR A 88 -11.28 -4.39 -40.17
N HIS A 89 -10.00 -4.22 -39.86
CA HIS A 89 -9.47 -2.98 -39.27
C HIS A 89 -8.32 -2.40 -40.10
N PHE A 90 -7.29 -3.20 -40.39
CA PHE A 90 -6.06 -2.70 -41.00
C PHE A 90 -6.27 -2.16 -42.42
N ALA A 91 -6.86 -2.95 -43.32
CA ALA A 91 -7.07 -2.58 -44.71
C ALA A 91 -8.05 -1.39 -44.84
N PRO A 92 -9.21 -1.35 -44.13
CA PRO A 92 -10.08 -0.18 -44.14
C PRO A 92 -9.38 1.10 -43.66
N LEU A 93 -8.64 1.05 -42.54
CA LEU A 93 -7.89 2.20 -42.04
C LEU A 93 -6.86 2.68 -43.05
N LEU A 94 -6.11 1.76 -43.65
CA LEU A 94 -5.12 2.08 -44.67
C LEU A 94 -5.75 2.73 -45.91
N SER A 95 -6.91 2.25 -46.36
CA SER A 95 -7.64 2.83 -47.49
C SER A 95 -8.20 4.23 -47.18
N LEU A 96 -8.67 4.47 -45.95
CA LEU A 96 -9.25 5.74 -45.55
C LEU A 96 -8.19 6.81 -45.22
N GLN A 97 -7.08 6.41 -44.60
CA GLN A 97 -6.08 7.32 -44.05
C GLN A 97 -4.79 7.40 -44.87
N GLY A 98 -4.61 6.51 -45.85
CA GLY A 98 -3.38 6.41 -46.66
C GLY A 98 -2.17 5.85 -45.92
N GLY A 99 -2.29 5.57 -44.61
CA GLY A 99 -1.25 4.96 -43.80
C GLY A 99 -1.77 4.42 -42.47
N VAL A 100 -1.11 3.39 -41.94
CA VAL A 100 -1.35 2.80 -40.63
C VAL A 100 -0.02 2.33 -40.04
N GLY A 101 0.21 2.50 -38.75
CA GLY A 101 1.52 2.25 -38.14
C GLY A 101 1.46 1.60 -36.77
N GLY A 102 2.51 0.84 -36.44
CA GLY A 102 2.69 0.25 -35.11
C GLY A 102 1.71 -0.86 -34.75
N ILE A 103 1.12 -1.53 -35.75
CA ILE A 103 0.13 -2.57 -35.52
C ILE A 103 0.82 -3.89 -35.20
N ALA A 104 0.53 -4.47 -34.04
CA ALA A 104 1.01 -5.79 -33.65
C ALA A 104 0.26 -6.90 -34.41
N LEU A 105 1.00 -7.72 -35.15
CA LEU A 105 0.49 -8.89 -35.89
C LEU A 105 1.39 -10.10 -35.64
N GLU A 106 0.91 -11.28 -36.03
CA GLU A 106 1.70 -12.51 -36.07
C GLU A 106 1.81 -13.00 -37.52
N LEU A 107 3.03 -13.07 -38.03
CA LEU A 107 3.34 -13.69 -39.30
C LEU A 107 3.60 -15.19 -39.13
N LYS A 108 3.20 -15.98 -40.11
CA LYS A 108 3.43 -17.42 -40.20
C LYS A 108 4.61 -17.68 -41.14
N ALA A 109 5.68 -18.24 -40.60
CA ALA A 109 6.84 -18.69 -41.36
C ALA A 109 6.52 -19.97 -42.16
N ALA A 110 7.39 -20.32 -43.10
CA ALA A 110 7.25 -21.49 -43.97
C ALA A 110 7.24 -22.82 -43.19
N ASP A 111 7.96 -22.87 -42.08
CA ASP A 111 8.00 -24.01 -41.15
C ASP A 111 6.77 -24.09 -40.22
N GLY A 112 5.85 -23.11 -40.31
CA GLY A 112 4.66 -23.01 -39.49
C GLY A 112 4.85 -22.31 -38.14
N SER A 113 6.08 -21.90 -37.79
CA SER A 113 6.35 -21.07 -36.62
C SER A 113 5.72 -19.68 -36.77
N ARG A 114 5.56 -18.99 -35.64
CA ARG A 114 4.93 -17.66 -35.59
C ARG A 114 5.96 -16.61 -35.20
N LEU A 115 6.02 -15.56 -36.00
CA LEU A 115 6.85 -14.40 -35.75
C LEU A 115 5.96 -13.22 -35.32
N PRO A 116 6.00 -12.80 -34.06
CA PRO A 116 5.37 -11.56 -33.66
C PRO A 116 6.08 -10.37 -34.29
N VAL A 117 5.31 -9.46 -34.88
CA VAL A 117 5.84 -8.31 -35.61
C VAL A 117 5.03 -7.05 -35.34
N LEU A 118 5.67 -5.89 -35.52
CA LEU A 118 4.99 -4.62 -35.68
C LEU A 118 4.98 -4.26 -37.17
N VAL A 119 3.80 -3.90 -37.67
CA VAL A 119 3.58 -3.61 -39.09
C VAL A 119 3.17 -2.16 -39.26
N THR A 120 3.85 -1.48 -40.17
CA THR A 120 3.50 -0.13 -40.62
C THR A 120 3.35 -0.16 -42.13
N SER A 121 2.22 0.33 -42.65
CA SER A 121 1.94 0.38 -44.08
C SER A 121 1.54 1.77 -44.54
N THR A 122 1.96 2.13 -45.74
CA THR A 122 1.59 3.38 -46.41
C THR A 122 1.22 3.13 -47.86
N VAL A 123 0.21 3.84 -48.36
CA VAL A 123 -0.21 3.78 -49.76
C VAL A 123 0.68 4.71 -50.57
N LYS A 124 1.35 4.18 -51.60
CA LYS A 124 2.05 4.98 -52.60
C LYS A 124 1.07 5.35 -53.72
N THR A 125 0.93 6.64 -53.98
CA THR A 125 0.15 7.19 -55.10
C THR A 125 1.03 7.55 -56.29
N GLY A 126 0.44 7.55 -57.49
CA GLY A 126 1.04 8.08 -58.71
C GLY A 126 0.92 9.60 -58.81
N ASP A 127 1.49 10.18 -59.87
CA ASP A 127 1.45 11.62 -60.13
C ASP A 127 0.02 12.11 -60.45
N ASP A 128 -0.87 11.19 -60.83
CA ASP A 128 -2.31 11.38 -61.04
C ASP A 128 -3.16 11.25 -59.76
N GLY A 129 -2.50 11.02 -58.60
CA GLY A 129 -3.14 10.81 -57.31
C GLY A 129 -3.77 9.42 -57.12
N GLN A 130 -3.68 8.52 -58.10
CA GLN A 130 -4.24 7.19 -57.99
C GLN A 130 -3.33 6.29 -57.14
N PRO A 131 -3.89 5.43 -56.27
CA PRO A 131 -3.10 4.48 -55.49
C PRO A 131 -2.45 3.44 -56.41
N LEU A 132 -1.15 3.22 -56.27
CA LEU A 132 -0.37 2.31 -57.11
C LEU A 132 0.03 1.03 -56.38
N LEU A 133 0.52 1.16 -55.15
CA LEU A 133 1.02 0.05 -54.34
C LEU A 133 0.99 0.40 -52.85
N ILE A 134 0.99 -0.62 -52.01
CA ILE A 134 1.13 -0.48 -50.56
C ILE A 134 2.57 -0.84 -50.19
N ARG A 135 3.25 0.01 -49.44
CA ARG A 135 4.56 -0.26 -48.85
C ARG A 135 4.39 -0.63 -47.39
N THR A 136 5.04 -1.70 -46.97
CA THR A 136 4.91 -2.23 -45.63
C THR A 136 6.28 -2.48 -45.03
N THR A 137 6.55 -1.91 -43.87
CA THR A 137 7.67 -2.30 -43.01
C THR A 137 7.19 -3.24 -41.91
N VAL A 138 8.03 -4.21 -41.59
CA VAL A 138 7.81 -5.27 -40.62
C VAL A 138 9.00 -5.26 -39.67
N THR A 139 8.74 -5.01 -38.39
CA THR A 139 9.77 -5.05 -37.34
C THR A 139 9.57 -6.28 -36.48
N ASP A 140 10.63 -7.03 -36.22
CA ASP A 140 10.61 -8.16 -35.28
C ASP A 140 10.24 -7.66 -33.88
N ALA A 141 9.25 -8.30 -33.26
CA ALA A 141 8.74 -7.95 -31.94
C ALA A 141 8.89 -9.10 -30.91
N ARG A 142 9.75 -10.10 -31.17
CA ARG A 142 10.00 -11.22 -30.24
C ARG A 142 10.47 -10.76 -28.87
N ASP A 143 11.53 -9.96 -28.83
CA ASP A 143 12.10 -9.45 -27.58
C ASP A 143 11.10 -8.57 -26.83
N ARG A 144 10.40 -7.71 -27.58
CA ARG A 144 9.37 -6.83 -27.01
C ARG A 144 8.23 -7.65 -26.37
N ARG A 145 7.72 -8.67 -27.06
CA ARG A 145 6.64 -9.52 -26.51
C ARG A 145 7.09 -10.37 -25.33
N ALA A 146 8.31 -10.88 -25.36
CA ALA A 146 8.87 -11.60 -24.23
C ALA A 146 8.94 -10.70 -23.00
N TYR A 147 9.49 -9.50 -23.16
CA TYR A 147 9.59 -8.50 -22.09
C TYR A 147 8.22 -8.08 -21.54
N GLU A 148 7.25 -7.79 -22.41
CA GLU A 148 5.88 -7.43 -21.99
C GLU A 148 5.23 -8.56 -21.16
N THR A 149 5.46 -9.82 -21.55
CA THR A 149 4.90 -10.98 -20.83
C THR A 149 5.56 -11.19 -19.47
N GLU A 150 6.89 -11.06 -19.39
CA GLU A 150 7.61 -11.15 -18.12
C GLU A 150 7.23 -10.02 -17.17
N LEU A 151 7.12 -8.80 -17.66
CA LEU A 151 6.73 -7.64 -16.86
C LEU A 151 5.33 -7.82 -16.26
N LEU A 152 4.38 -8.34 -17.06
CA LEU A 152 3.03 -8.64 -16.59
C LEU A 152 3.04 -9.71 -15.50
N ARG A 153 3.85 -10.77 -15.64
CA ARG A 153 3.99 -11.81 -14.61
C ARG A 153 4.59 -11.27 -13.32
N ALA A 154 5.70 -10.55 -13.41
CA ALA A 154 6.36 -9.95 -12.26
C ALA A 154 5.42 -9.00 -11.50
N ARG A 155 4.63 -8.19 -12.23
CA ARG A 155 3.61 -7.32 -11.62
C ARG A 155 2.53 -8.12 -10.90
N GLN A 156 1.99 -9.17 -11.53
CA GLN A 156 0.96 -10.01 -10.90
C GLN A 156 1.47 -10.72 -9.65
N GLU A 157 2.73 -11.18 -9.66
CA GLU A 157 3.37 -11.79 -8.49
C GLU A 157 3.54 -10.78 -7.35
N ALA A 158 4.03 -9.57 -7.66
CA ALA A 158 4.17 -8.49 -6.68
C ALA A 158 2.82 -8.06 -6.08
N ASP A 159 1.78 -7.94 -6.90
CA ASP A 159 0.43 -7.61 -6.42
C ASP A 159 -0.12 -8.69 -5.48
N ARG A 160 0.05 -9.98 -5.82
CA ARG A 160 -0.37 -11.10 -4.96
C ARG A 160 0.36 -11.13 -3.62
N GLU A 161 1.68 -10.90 -3.63
CA GLU A 161 2.47 -10.91 -2.40
C GLU A 161 2.08 -9.74 -1.50
N ARG A 162 1.86 -8.55 -2.08
CA ARG A 162 1.35 -7.39 -1.34
C ARG A 162 0.00 -7.69 -0.69
N ASP A 163 -0.93 -8.29 -1.44
CA ASP A 163 -2.26 -8.60 -0.92
C ASP A 163 -2.19 -9.67 0.19
N ARG A 164 -1.31 -10.66 0.05
CA ARG A 164 -1.04 -11.65 1.10
C ARG A 164 -0.50 -11.02 2.38
N LEU A 165 0.48 -10.12 2.26
CA LEU A 165 1.04 -9.39 3.40
C LEU A 165 -0.01 -8.52 4.09
N LYS A 166 -0.89 -7.86 3.34
CA LYS A 166 -2.01 -7.09 3.89
C LYS A 166 -2.97 -7.96 4.71
N VAL A 167 -3.36 -9.12 4.18
CA VAL A 167 -4.26 -10.05 4.88
C VAL A 167 -3.61 -10.59 6.16
N LEU A 168 -2.32 -10.95 6.11
CA LEU A 168 -1.58 -11.42 7.28
C LEU A 168 -1.51 -10.33 8.36
N ALA A 169 -1.15 -9.09 7.97
CA ALA A 169 -1.11 -7.96 8.88
C ALA A 169 -2.48 -7.73 9.54
N ALA A 170 -3.56 -7.63 8.75
CA ALA A 170 -4.90 -7.43 9.28
C ALA A 170 -5.34 -8.56 10.23
N THR A 171 -4.96 -9.81 9.95
CA THR A 171 -5.29 -10.96 10.81
C THR A 171 -4.56 -10.86 12.15
N LEU A 172 -3.26 -10.56 12.13
CA LEU A 172 -2.49 -10.33 13.36
C LEU A 172 -3.09 -9.17 14.15
N GLN A 173 -3.38 -8.05 13.50
CA GLN A 173 -3.97 -6.87 14.14
C GLN A 173 -5.32 -7.17 14.82
N ARG A 174 -6.19 -7.98 14.21
CA ARG A 174 -7.47 -8.38 14.82
C ARG A 174 -7.29 -9.19 16.11
N THR A 175 -6.21 -9.95 16.24
CA THR A 175 -5.92 -10.68 17.49
C THR A 175 -5.44 -9.76 18.61
N LEU A 176 -5.02 -8.54 18.28
CA LEU A 176 -4.57 -7.52 19.23
C LEU A 176 -5.74 -6.65 19.72
N LEU A 177 -6.93 -6.76 19.11
CA LEU A 177 -8.12 -6.07 19.58
C LEU A 177 -8.47 -6.50 21.02
N PRO A 178 -9.02 -5.59 21.83
CA PRO A 178 -9.51 -5.91 23.15
C PRO A 178 -10.53 -7.06 23.12
N PRO A 179 -10.53 -7.97 24.12
CA PRO A 179 -11.51 -9.04 24.18
C PRO A 179 -12.92 -8.49 24.47
N SER A 180 -13.95 -9.31 24.21
CA SER A 180 -15.26 -9.06 24.81
C SER A 180 -15.13 -9.09 26.33
N LEU A 181 -15.79 -8.17 27.02
CA LEU A 181 -15.78 -8.12 28.48
C LEU A 181 -16.54 -9.34 29.05
N ASP A 182 -15.97 -9.95 30.07
CA ASP A 182 -16.59 -11.05 30.81
C ASP A 182 -17.78 -10.53 31.65
N ASP A 183 -18.81 -11.38 31.82
CA ASP A 183 -19.93 -11.08 32.71
C ASP A 183 -19.48 -11.09 34.19
N VAL A 184 -19.68 -9.98 34.89
CA VAL A 184 -19.35 -9.88 36.32
C VAL A 184 -20.64 -10.01 37.14
N PRO A 185 -20.77 -11.04 38.01
CA PRO A 185 -21.98 -11.22 38.81
C PRO A 185 -22.30 -9.98 39.66
N GLY A 186 -23.44 -9.34 39.39
CA GLY A 186 -23.88 -8.14 40.12
C GLY A 186 -23.47 -6.81 39.49
N LEU A 187 -22.79 -6.81 38.34
CA LEU A 187 -22.46 -5.61 37.56
C LEU A 187 -22.90 -5.75 36.11
N ASP A 188 -23.50 -4.69 35.57
CA ASP A 188 -23.69 -4.54 34.13
C ASP A 188 -22.43 -3.91 33.53
N VAL A 189 -21.88 -4.54 32.49
CA VAL A 189 -20.62 -4.13 31.86
C VAL A 189 -20.80 -3.96 30.36
N ALA A 190 -20.26 -2.89 29.80
CA ALA A 190 -20.21 -2.66 28.37
C ALA A 190 -18.91 -1.99 27.94
N ALA A 191 -18.53 -2.21 26.68
CA ALA A 191 -17.38 -1.57 26.05
C ALA A 191 -17.79 -1.03 24.68
N HIS A 192 -17.31 0.18 24.37
CA HIS A 192 -17.38 0.74 23.03
C HIS A 192 -15.97 1.03 22.53
N TYR A 193 -15.60 0.43 21.40
CA TYR A 193 -14.28 0.60 20.79
C TYR A 193 -14.43 1.03 19.33
N HIS A 194 -13.86 2.19 19.01
CA HIS A 194 -13.93 2.77 17.67
C HIS A 194 -12.53 3.00 17.11
N ILE A 195 -12.22 2.37 15.98
CA ILE A 195 -10.96 2.57 15.25
C ILE A 195 -11.14 3.60 14.15
N ALA A 196 -10.21 4.55 14.04
CA ALA A 196 -10.24 5.59 13.01
C ALA A 196 -10.05 5.02 11.58
N SER A 197 -9.35 3.89 11.45
CA SER A 197 -9.15 3.18 10.18
C SER A 197 -8.97 1.69 10.41
N ILE A 198 -9.47 0.87 9.49
CA ILE A 198 -9.29 -0.59 9.49
C ILE A 198 -7.81 -0.98 9.32
N ASP A 199 -7.01 -0.10 8.70
CA ASP A 199 -5.59 -0.35 8.43
C ASP A 199 -4.65 0.12 9.57
N GLU A 200 -5.18 0.84 10.57
CA GLU A 200 -4.41 1.34 11.71
C GLU A 200 -4.79 0.58 12.99
N VAL A 201 -3.80 0.00 13.67
CA VAL A 201 -4.00 -0.49 15.04
C VAL A 201 -4.02 0.70 15.97
N GLY A 202 -5.10 0.83 16.72
CA GLY A 202 -5.20 1.79 17.81
C GLY A 202 -4.21 1.45 18.94
N GLY A 203 -3.67 2.48 19.58
CA GLY A 203 -2.88 2.31 20.81
C GLY A 203 -3.76 1.87 21.99
N ASP A 204 -5.05 2.22 21.96
CA ASP A 204 -6.08 1.91 22.93
C ASP A 204 -6.26 0.41 23.22
N PHE A 205 -6.32 0.06 24.50
CA PHE A 205 -6.60 -1.30 24.99
C PHE A 205 -7.37 -1.28 26.30
N TYR A 206 -8.19 -2.32 26.49
CA TYR A 206 -8.88 -2.57 27.74
C TYR A 206 -8.99 -4.08 28.01
N ASP A 207 -9.28 -4.43 29.26
CA ASP A 207 -9.62 -5.78 29.66
C ASP A 207 -10.42 -5.74 30.98
N LEU A 208 -11.22 -6.77 31.23
CA LEU A 208 -11.92 -7.05 32.47
C LEU A 208 -11.88 -8.54 32.69
N PHE A 209 -11.19 -8.98 33.75
CA PHE A 209 -10.86 -10.39 33.92
C PHE A 209 -10.97 -10.83 35.39
N PRO A 210 -11.34 -12.08 35.64
CA PRO A 210 -11.50 -12.59 36.99
C PRO A 210 -10.15 -12.80 37.67
N LEU A 211 -10.11 -12.52 38.97
CA LEU A 211 -9.02 -12.81 39.89
C LEU A 211 -9.54 -13.76 41.00
N ALA A 212 -8.69 -14.06 41.99
CA ALA A 212 -9.06 -14.95 43.08
C ALA A 212 -10.17 -14.33 43.98
N HIS A 213 -10.93 -15.18 44.67
CA HIS A 213 -11.89 -14.77 45.70
C HIS A 213 -13.01 -13.83 45.23
N GLY A 214 -13.43 -13.95 43.96
CA GLY A 214 -14.52 -13.12 43.42
C GLY A 214 -14.11 -11.68 43.12
N THR A 215 -12.82 -11.37 43.17
CA THR A 215 -12.27 -10.07 42.75
C THR A 215 -12.06 -10.06 41.23
N TRP A 216 -12.03 -8.86 40.66
CA TRP A 216 -11.90 -8.65 39.22
C TRP A 216 -10.88 -7.55 38.95
N GLY A 217 -9.97 -7.80 38.01
CA GLY A 217 -9.06 -6.78 37.49
C GLY A 217 -9.65 -6.12 36.27
N LEU A 218 -9.46 -4.82 36.13
CA LEU A 218 -9.82 -4.07 34.94
C LEU A 218 -8.74 -3.07 34.58
N PHE A 219 -8.64 -2.73 33.30
CA PHE A 219 -7.84 -1.58 32.87
C PHE A 219 -8.34 -1.00 31.57
N LEU A 220 -8.01 0.27 31.37
CA LEU A 220 -8.10 0.99 30.10
C LEU A 220 -6.80 1.78 29.92
N GLY A 221 -6.21 1.74 28.74
CA GLY A 221 -5.01 2.50 28.46
C GLY A 221 -4.86 2.81 26.98
N ASP A 222 -3.93 3.70 26.66
CA ASP A 222 -3.54 4.07 25.32
C ASP A 222 -2.01 4.16 25.22
N VAL A 223 -1.45 3.51 24.20
CA VAL A 223 -0.03 3.48 23.90
C VAL A 223 0.31 4.60 22.92
N CYS A 224 1.35 5.38 23.25
CA CYS A 224 1.82 6.42 22.37
C CYS A 224 2.38 5.85 21.05
N GLY A 225 1.75 6.25 19.95
CA GLY A 225 2.15 5.90 18.59
C GLY A 225 1.02 5.20 17.84
N LYS A 226 1.35 4.69 16.65
CA LYS A 226 0.37 4.00 15.81
C LYS A 226 1.00 2.89 14.98
N GLY A 227 0.17 1.99 14.47
CA GLY A 227 0.57 0.91 13.59
C GLY A 227 1.19 -0.27 14.34
N ALA A 228 1.89 -1.14 13.61
CA ALA A 228 2.33 -2.44 14.13
C ALA A 228 3.24 -2.37 15.37
N ALA A 229 4.09 -1.34 15.48
CA ALA A 229 4.96 -1.17 16.64
C ALA A 229 4.17 -0.83 17.92
N ALA A 230 3.21 0.10 17.83
CA ALA A 230 2.32 0.42 18.95
C ALA A 230 1.49 -0.81 19.36
N ALA A 231 0.98 -1.56 18.38
CA ALA A 231 0.21 -2.78 18.61
C ALA A 231 0.97 -3.87 19.40
N ALA A 232 2.28 -4.00 19.16
CA ALA A 232 3.13 -4.90 19.92
C ALA A 232 3.25 -4.47 21.39
N VAL A 233 3.46 -3.17 21.63
CA VAL A 233 3.51 -2.58 22.98
C VAL A 233 2.16 -2.73 23.69
N THR A 234 1.04 -2.51 22.98
CA THR A 234 -0.32 -2.71 23.49
C THR A 234 -0.51 -4.13 24.02
N SER A 235 -0.06 -5.14 23.27
CA SER A 235 -0.15 -6.53 23.72
C SER A 235 0.76 -6.84 24.89
N LEU A 236 2.00 -6.33 24.87
CA LEU A 236 2.92 -6.45 26.00
C LEU A 236 2.29 -5.85 27.26
N ALA A 237 1.74 -4.63 27.18
CA ALA A 237 1.10 -3.96 28.29
C ALA A 237 -0.08 -4.78 28.84
N ARG A 238 -0.99 -5.22 27.96
CA ARG A 238 -2.19 -6.00 28.33
C ARG A 238 -1.84 -7.25 29.12
N TYR A 239 -0.91 -8.07 28.61
CA TYR A 239 -0.54 -9.32 29.28
C TYR A 239 0.37 -9.10 30.49
N THR A 240 1.16 -8.03 30.51
CA THR A 240 1.95 -7.64 31.70
C THR A 240 1.04 -7.25 32.86
N LEU A 241 0.04 -6.39 32.61
CA LEU A 241 -0.95 -5.99 33.61
C LEU A 241 -1.71 -7.20 34.15
N ARG A 242 -2.19 -8.06 33.27
CA ARG A 242 -2.92 -9.28 33.65
C ARG A 242 -2.06 -10.22 34.49
N ALA A 243 -0.81 -10.47 34.08
CA ALA A 243 0.11 -11.35 34.81
C ALA A 243 0.52 -10.76 36.17
N ALA A 244 0.79 -9.45 36.23
CA ALA A 244 1.12 -8.77 37.47
C ALA A 244 -0.04 -8.84 38.47
N ALA A 245 -1.27 -8.59 38.02
CA ALA A 245 -2.47 -8.63 38.85
C ALA A 245 -2.77 -10.02 39.44
N VAL A 246 -2.37 -11.10 38.75
CA VAL A 246 -2.50 -12.48 39.28
C VAL A 246 -1.55 -12.72 40.45
N TYR A 247 -0.38 -12.08 40.47
CA TYR A 247 0.63 -12.26 41.51
C TYR A 247 0.43 -11.29 42.69
N ASP A 248 0.24 -10.00 42.38
CA ASP A 248 -0.04 -8.94 43.34
C ASP A 248 -1.10 -8.00 42.74
N PRO A 249 -2.37 -8.10 43.18
CA PRO A 249 -3.47 -7.34 42.60
C PRO A 249 -3.51 -5.87 43.03
N ASP A 250 -2.58 -5.40 43.87
CA ASP A 250 -2.50 -3.99 44.25
C ASP A 250 -2.30 -3.10 43.01
N PRO A 251 -3.21 -2.15 42.72
CA PRO A 251 -3.13 -1.33 41.50
C PRO A 251 -1.81 -0.57 41.32
N ALA A 252 -1.17 -0.10 42.40
CA ALA A 252 0.12 0.58 42.28
C ALA A 252 1.25 -0.39 41.96
N ALA A 253 1.26 -1.57 42.59
CA ALA A 253 2.22 -2.64 42.28
C ALA A 253 2.08 -3.12 40.82
N VAL A 254 0.85 -3.29 40.33
CA VAL A 254 0.58 -3.70 38.93
C VAL A 254 1.12 -2.67 37.93
N LEU A 255 0.82 -1.39 38.13
CA LEU A 255 1.34 -0.33 37.26
C LEU A 255 2.86 -0.15 37.39
N GLY A 256 3.43 -0.37 38.58
CA GLY A 256 4.89 -0.36 38.80
C GLY A 256 5.62 -1.47 38.04
N ASN A 257 5.02 -2.67 37.96
CA ASN A 257 5.53 -3.76 37.12
C ASN A 257 5.50 -3.40 35.63
N LEU A 258 4.39 -2.84 35.13
CA LEU A 258 4.30 -2.37 33.75
C LEU A 258 5.35 -1.28 33.47
N ASN A 259 5.52 -0.32 34.38
CA ASN A 259 6.53 0.73 34.25
C ASN A 259 7.94 0.15 34.10
N THR A 260 8.27 -0.87 34.89
CA THR A 260 9.58 -1.54 34.85
C THR A 260 9.80 -2.27 33.53
N VAL A 261 8.79 -2.99 33.02
CA VAL A 261 8.86 -3.72 31.74
C VAL A 261 9.03 -2.75 30.57
N LEU A 262 8.20 -1.71 30.48
CA LEU A 262 8.26 -0.74 29.37
C LEU A 262 9.58 0.01 29.36
N ASN A 263 10.06 0.42 30.53
CA ASN A 263 11.39 0.99 30.69
C ASN A 263 12.43 -0.01 30.14
N HIS A 264 12.52 -1.22 30.67
CA HIS A 264 13.53 -2.21 30.27
C HIS A 264 13.54 -2.52 28.76
N GLU A 265 12.37 -2.71 28.13
CA GLU A 265 12.28 -3.07 26.70
C GLU A 265 12.46 -1.89 25.74
N TYR A 266 12.04 -0.68 26.12
CA TYR A 266 11.98 0.47 25.23
C TYR A 266 12.85 1.65 25.67
N HIS A 267 13.87 1.43 26.49
CA HIS A 267 14.91 2.43 26.74
C HIS A 267 15.73 2.74 25.46
N GLY A 268 15.84 4.02 25.07
CA GLY A 268 16.79 4.47 24.05
C GLY A 268 16.19 5.36 22.94
N THR A 269 16.44 5.01 21.67
CA THR A 269 16.16 5.86 20.51
C THR A 269 14.69 5.90 20.08
N ASP A 270 13.86 4.97 20.55
CA ASP A 270 12.42 4.91 20.29
C ASP A 270 11.64 4.60 21.58
N PRO A 271 11.60 5.54 22.55
CA PRO A 271 10.93 5.32 23.82
C PRO A 271 9.43 5.13 23.62
N ARG A 272 8.89 4.08 24.25
CA ARG A 272 7.45 3.78 24.23
C ARG A 272 6.89 3.94 25.63
N PHE A 273 5.76 4.62 25.72
CA PHE A 273 5.04 4.86 26.96
C PHE A 273 3.53 4.76 26.70
N CYS A 274 2.77 4.58 27.76
CA CYS A 274 1.31 4.55 27.67
C CYS A 274 0.68 5.36 28.80
N THR A 275 -0.52 5.88 28.54
CA THR A 275 -1.46 6.23 29.60
C THR A 275 -2.23 4.97 29.98
N VAL A 276 -2.49 4.74 31.26
CA VAL A 276 -3.30 3.59 31.70
C VAL A 276 -3.97 3.89 33.03
N ILE A 277 -5.20 3.43 33.20
CA ILE A 277 -5.87 3.29 34.49
C ILE A 277 -6.07 1.81 34.76
N PHE A 278 -5.67 1.36 35.95
CA PHE A 278 -5.89 -0.01 36.42
C PHE A 278 -6.81 0.02 37.64
N GLY A 279 -7.72 -0.94 37.71
CA GLY A 279 -8.68 -1.08 38.79
C GLY A 279 -8.79 -2.49 39.33
N LEU A 280 -9.03 -2.59 40.63
CA LEU A 280 -9.41 -3.80 41.32
C LEU A 280 -10.83 -3.66 41.87
N LEU A 281 -11.73 -4.49 41.38
CA LEU A 281 -13.11 -4.63 41.85
C LEU A 281 -13.20 -5.75 42.87
N THR A 282 -13.72 -5.43 44.05
CA THR A 282 -13.97 -6.41 45.12
C THR A 282 -15.44 -6.30 45.54
N PRO A 283 -16.20 -7.40 45.59
CA PRO A 283 -17.54 -7.39 46.16
C PRO A 283 -17.50 -6.85 47.58
N ASP A 284 -18.27 -5.81 47.85
CA ASP A 284 -18.47 -5.30 49.21
C ASP A 284 -19.62 -6.11 49.79
N GLY A 285 -19.43 -6.79 50.93
CA GLY A 285 -20.33 -7.83 51.45
C GLY A 285 -21.78 -7.40 51.76
N ASP A 286 -22.14 -6.14 51.46
CA ASP A 286 -23.44 -5.52 51.58
C ASP A 286 -24.20 -5.54 50.23
N GLU A 287 -25.41 -6.09 50.22
CA GLU A 287 -26.50 -5.88 49.23
C GLU A 287 -26.14 -5.59 47.75
N GLY A 288 -25.06 -6.16 47.22
CA GLY A 288 -24.65 -6.01 45.82
C GLY A 288 -23.77 -4.80 45.51
N ALA A 289 -23.18 -4.15 46.52
CA ALA A 289 -22.20 -3.08 46.33
C ALA A 289 -20.80 -3.63 45.98
N PHE A 290 -19.97 -2.78 45.38
CA PHE A 290 -18.57 -3.09 45.06
C PHE A 290 -17.64 -2.01 45.59
N GLN A 291 -16.45 -2.42 46.05
CA GLN A 291 -15.33 -1.50 46.22
C GLN A 291 -14.46 -1.54 44.98
N ILE A 292 -14.09 -0.36 44.48
CA ILE A 292 -13.15 -0.20 43.39
C ILE A 292 -11.94 0.59 43.87
N THR A 293 -10.76 -0.04 43.80
CA THR A 293 -9.48 0.62 44.01
C THR A 293 -8.83 0.87 42.67
N LEU A 294 -8.51 2.12 42.35
CA LEU A 294 -7.92 2.55 41.09
C LEU A 294 -6.52 3.11 41.29
N ALA A 295 -5.64 2.88 40.32
CA ALA A 295 -4.42 3.65 40.11
C ALA A 295 -4.39 4.18 38.67
N SER A 296 -3.96 5.43 38.49
CA SER A 296 -3.77 6.03 37.16
C SER A 296 -2.28 6.19 36.86
N GLY A 297 -1.92 6.02 35.60
CA GLY A 297 -0.60 6.21 35.02
C GLY A 297 -0.64 7.25 33.91
N GLY A 298 -1.10 8.47 34.24
CA GLY A 298 -1.26 9.58 33.28
C GLY A 298 -2.53 9.51 32.43
N HIS A 299 -3.47 8.62 32.76
CA HIS A 299 -4.72 8.44 32.04
C HIS A 299 -5.80 9.43 32.52
N PRO A 300 -6.76 9.82 31.66
CA PRO A 300 -7.89 10.64 32.07
C PRO A 300 -8.62 10.06 33.29
N PRO A 301 -9.12 10.92 34.20
CA PRO A 301 -9.85 10.46 35.38
C PRO A 301 -11.16 9.80 34.99
N ALA A 302 -11.55 8.74 35.71
CA ALA A 302 -12.84 8.10 35.52
C ALA A 302 -14.00 9.06 35.85
N VAL A 303 -15.14 8.92 35.18
CA VAL A 303 -16.38 9.61 35.55
C VAL A 303 -17.22 8.69 36.42
N LEU A 304 -17.62 9.16 37.60
CA LEU A 304 -18.50 8.45 38.51
C LEU A 304 -19.88 9.08 38.47
N MET A 305 -20.85 8.34 37.92
CA MET A 305 -22.27 8.70 37.91
C MET A 305 -22.96 7.99 39.05
N ARG A 306 -23.63 8.73 39.93
CA ARG A 306 -24.31 8.19 41.10
C ARG A 306 -25.78 7.91 40.82
N ALA A 307 -26.36 6.99 41.59
CA ALA A 307 -27.78 6.69 41.58
C ALA A 307 -28.68 7.93 41.86
N ASP A 308 -28.15 8.95 42.54
CA ASP A 308 -28.85 10.20 42.83
C ASP A 308 -28.88 11.21 41.65
N GLY A 309 -28.25 10.87 40.53
CA GLY A 309 -28.16 11.71 39.34
C GLY A 309 -26.97 12.66 39.32
N SER A 310 -26.11 12.65 40.34
CA SER A 310 -24.84 13.39 40.31
C SER A 310 -23.81 12.68 39.44
N ALA A 311 -22.91 13.45 38.81
CA ALA A 311 -21.77 12.91 38.09
C ALA A 311 -20.57 13.85 38.21
N ASP A 312 -19.43 13.28 38.58
CA ASP A 312 -18.16 13.99 38.77
C ASP A 312 -16.96 13.12 38.40
N TYR A 313 -15.84 13.77 38.06
CA TYR A 313 -14.57 13.08 37.86
C TYR A 313 -14.04 12.53 39.19
N LEU A 314 -13.65 11.25 39.18
CA LEU A 314 -13.03 10.59 40.31
C LEU A 314 -11.54 10.98 40.37
N PRO A 315 -11.08 11.66 41.45
CA PRO A 315 -9.68 12.06 41.54
C PRO A 315 -8.77 10.83 41.71
N THR A 316 -7.82 10.67 40.78
CA THR A 316 -6.73 9.70 40.88
C THR A 316 -5.42 10.44 41.13
N PRO A 317 -5.03 10.68 42.39
CA PRO A 317 -3.80 11.40 42.70
C PRO A 317 -2.57 10.61 42.19
N GLY A 318 -1.48 11.32 41.90
CA GLY A 318 -0.19 10.70 41.64
C GLY A 318 -0.16 9.78 40.42
N GLY A 319 -0.71 10.20 39.28
CA GLY A 319 -0.67 9.43 38.04
C GLY A 319 0.34 9.93 37.03
N GLN A 320 1.62 9.55 37.17
CA GLN A 320 2.64 9.85 36.16
C GLN A 320 2.61 8.85 34.99
N LEU A 321 3.02 9.29 33.80
CA LEU A 321 3.08 8.45 32.59
C LEU A 321 3.94 7.20 32.81
N ILE A 322 3.41 6.05 32.41
CA ILE A 322 4.07 4.75 32.54
C ILE A 322 5.02 4.52 31.35
N GLY A 323 6.27 4.13 31.62
CA GLY A 323 7.32 3.91 30.63
C GLY A 323 8.18 5.14 30.31
N VAL A 324 7.94 6.29 30.98
CA VAL A 324 8.74 7.51 30.80
C VAL A 324 9.73 7.71 31.95
N LEU A 325 9.25 7.61 33.18
CA LEU A 325 10.04 7.82 34.39
C LEU A 325 10.41 6.47 35.02
N SER A 326 11.68 6.32 35.41
CA SER A 326 12.17 5.09 36.04
C SER A 326 11.51 4.84 37.40
N ASP A 327 11.22 5.92 38.14
CA ASP A 327 10.57 5.90 39.45
C ASP A 327 9.29 6.74 39.39
N ALA A 328 8.31 6.23 38.63
CA ALA A 328 7.01 6.88 38.49
C ALA A 328 6.26 6.82 39.82
N HIS A 329 5.86 7.97 40.35
CA HIS A 329 4.96 8.01 41.49
C HIS A 329 3.57 7.56 41.04
N ILE A 330 3.07 6.49 41.67
CA ILE A 330 1.75 5.90 41.42
C ILE A 330 1.01 5.88 42.76
N ALA A 331 -0.17 6.49 42.83
CA ALA A 331 -1.02 6.43 44.01
C ALA A 331 -2.38 5.80 43.69
N THR A 332 -2.99 5.24 44.73
CA THR A 332 -4.29 4.58 44.65
C THR A 332 -5.40 5.46 45.24
N THR A 333 -6.60 5.31 44.70
CA THR A 333 -7.84 5.85 45.28
C THR A 333 -8.84 4.72 45.40
N THR A 334 -9.65 4.71 46.46
CA THR A 334 -10.70 3.70 46.64
C THR A 334 -12.04 4.39 46.78
N VAL A 335 -13.03 3.89 46.04
CA VAL A 335 -14.42 4.37 46.12
C VAL A 335 -15.37 3.17 46.17
N ARG A 336 -16.49 3.35 46.84
CA ARG A 336 -17.60 2.39 46.83
C ARG A 336 -18.55 2.71 45.69
N LEU A 337 -18.93 1.69 44.94
CA LEU A 337 -19.98 1.68 43.93
C LEU A 337 -21.21 1.02 44.54
N ASP A 338 -22.24 1.82 44.80
CA ASP A 338 -23.52 1.32 45.31
C ASP A 338 -24.43 0.90 44.15
N PRO A 339 -25.47 0.08 44.41
CA PRO A 339 -26.44 -0.29 43.37
C PRO A 339 -27.03 0.93 42.65
N GLY A 340 -26.90 0.96 41.32
CA GLY A 340 -27.34 2.07 40.47
C GLY A 340 -26.26 3.10 40.13
N ASP A 341 -25.07 3.01 40.74
CA ASP A 341 -23.91 3.80 40.32
C ASP A 341 -23.28 3.24 39.04
N THR A 342 -22.67 4.11 38.24
CA THR A 342 -21.91 3.75 37.04
C THR A 342 -20.54 4.41 37.05
N LEU A 343 -19.51 3.62 36.76
CA LEU A 343 -18.15 4.10 36.52
C LEU A 343 -17.85 4.07 35.02
N LEU A 344 -17.51 5.21 34.44
CA LEU A 344 -17.13 5.34 33.04
C LEU A 344 -15.62 5.59 32.91
N LEU A 345 -14.94 4.70 32.20
CA LEU A 345 -13.56 4.88 31.75
C LEU A 345 -13.56 5.25 30.27
N TYR A 346 -12.66 6.16 29.88
CA TYR A 346 -12.56 6.63 28.49
C TYR A 346 -11.11 7.00 28.15
N THR A 347 -10.75 6.90 26.87
CA THR A 347 -9.49 7.42 26.33
C THR A 347 -9.67 8.86 25.89
N ASP A 348 -8.58 9.62 25.84
CA ASP A 348 -8.58 11.02 25.40
C ASP A 348 -9.11 11.18 23.96
N GLY A 349 -9.08 10.14 23.13
CA GLY A 349 -9.75 10.10 21.83
C GLY A 349 -11.21 10.53 21.85
N LEU A 350 -11.93 10.33 22.97
CA LEU A 350 -13.30 10.82 23.15
C LEU A 350 -13.37 12.34 23.34
N THR A 351 -12.51 12.90 24.20
CA THR A 351 -12.53 14.34 24.53
C THR A 351 -11.76 15.17 23.51
N GLU A 352 -10.81 14.58 22.79
CA GLU A 352 -10.08 15.18 21.67
C GLU A 352 -10.80 15.07 20.32
N ALA A 353 -11.93 14.36 20.25
CA ALA A 353 -12.72 14.21 19.03
C ALA A 353 -13.13 15.58 18.45
N HIS A 354 -12.92 15.78 17.15
CA HIS A 354 -13.27 17.03 16.48
C HIS A 354 -14.77 17.10 16.24
N THR A 355 -15.38 18.25 16.51
CA THR A 355 -16.82 18.47 16.34
C THR A 355 -17.11 19.56 15.29
N ASP A 356 -18.14 19.34 14.48
CA ASP A 356 -18.55 20.27 13.41
C ASP A 356 -19.10 21.61 13.94
N ARG A 357 -19.51 21.67 15.22
CA ARG A 357 -20.27 22.80 15.77
C ARG A 357 -19.43 24.04 16.10
N SER A 358 -18.10 23.94 16.08
CA SER A 358 -17.22 25.09 16.36
C SER A 358 -15.76 24.93 15.88
N GLY A 359 -15.42 23.84 15.19
CA GLY A 359 -14.02 23.53 14.84
C GLY A 359 -13.15 23.18 16.06
N GLY A 360 -13.77 22.96 17.22
CA GLY A 360 -13.11 22.57 18.47
C GLY A 360 -13.22 21.08 18.79
N ARG A 361 -12.39 20.65 19.73
CA ARG A 361 -12.47 19.33 20.38
C ARG A 361 -13.74 19.23 21.23
N TYR A 362 -14.25 18.02 21.47
CA TYR A 362 -15.44 17.78 22.30
C TYR A 362 -15.25 18.32 23.73
N GLY A 363 -14.14 17.97 24.38
CA GLY A 363 -13.69 18.53 25.66
C GLY A 363 -14.25 17.83 26.90
N ASP A 364 -13.50 17.92 28.01
CA ASP A 364 -13.84 17.26 29.28
C ASP A 364 -15.09 17.85 29.96
N GLU A 365 -15.34 19.16 29.83
CA GLU A 365 -16.55 19.79 30.39
C GLU A 365 -17.81 19.27 29.68
N ALA A 366 -17.78 19.14 28.36
CA ALA A 366 -18.91 18.65 27.59
C ALA A 366 -19.21 17.17 27.89
N LEU A 367 -18.18 16.36 28.10
CA LEU A 367 -18.33 14.97 28.55
C LEU A 367 -19.00 14.91 29.92
N LEU A 368 -18.56 15.75 30.86
CA LEU A 368 -19.12 15.76 32.20
C LEU A 368 -20.58 16.25 32.22
N ASP A 369 -20.91 17.27 31.43
CA ASP A 369 -22.28 17.76 31.26
C ASP A 369 -23.18 16.68 30.64
N LEU A 370 -22.67 15.91 29.66
CA LEU A 370 -23.39 14.76 29.11
C LEU A 370 -23.62 13.70 30.19
N ALA A 371 -22.60 13.32 30.95
CA ALA A 371 -22.73 12.35 32.03
C ALA A 371 -23.77 12.77 33.08
N ARG A 372 -23.79 14.04 33.48
CA ARG A 372 -24.82 14.60 34.39
C ARG A 372 -26.22 14.56 33.79
N SER A 373 -26.36 14.73 32.48
CA SER A 373 -27.66 14.63 31.81
C SER A 373 -28.19 13.20 31.68
N LEU A 374 -27.30 12.20 31.76
CA LEU A 374 -27.62 10.78 31.65
C LEU A 374 -27.74 10.08 33.00
N ALA A 375 -27.18 10.64 34.08
CA ALA A 375 -27.17 10.00 35.39
C ALA A 375 -28.58 9.92 36.05
N PRO A 376 -28.94 8.79 36.68
CA PRO A 376 -28.21 7.52 36.66
C PRO A 376 -28.37 6.81 35.31
N ALA A 377 -27.24 6.28 34.81
CA ALA A 377 -27.19 5.48 33.59
C ALA A 377 -26.87 4.02 33.93
N THR A 378 -27.15 3.11 32.99
CA THR A 378 -26.74 1.70 33.07
C THR A 378 -25.84 1.38 31.89
N ALA A 379 -24.91 0.45 32.03
CA ALA A 379 -23.97 0.11 30.95
C ALA A 379 -24.65 -0.38 29.64
N SER A 380 -25.92 -0.78 29.70
CA SER A 380 -26.71 -1.30 28.57
C SER A 380 -27.60 -0.25 27.85
N GLY A 381 -27.55 1.03 28.24
CA GLY A 381 -28.41 2.09 27.70
C GLY A 381 -27.67 3.37 27.33
#